data_AF-A0A0D1ZN14-F1
#
_entry.id   AF-A0A0D1ZN14-F1
#
_cell.length_a   1.000
_cell.length_b   1.000
_cell.length_c   1.000
_cell.angle_alpha   90.00
_cell.angle_beta   90.00
_cell.angle_gamma   90.00
#
_symmetry.space_group_name_H-M   'P 1'
#
loop_
_entity.id
_entity.type
_entity.pdbx_description
1 polymer ?
#
loop_
_entity_poly.entity_id
_entity_poly.type
_entity_poly.pdbx_seq_one_letter_code
_entity_poly.pdbx_strand_id
1 'polypeptide(L)'
;MLFLPLACLAIVGFASPILAQSVFAHVIVGNTYSYTQANWASDIAAAAAAGIDGFALNIGYVDTINPNGLVQTQLDSAYQAADAAGFQMFLSFDYLAQGAWDQNAVITTVNGYSSHSSQFQWQGKPLVSTFEGADNAGDWAYIKSQTNCFFVPDFSSQGAAGAARKPNVDGLLSWDAWPNGANDMTDNDDMAYVTALNGRPYMMPVSPWFYTNLPLWSKNWLWRGDDLWHDRWDQVLNVQPALVEILTWNDWGESHYIGPMPPTDSAIPDGAGPYVENNPHDAWLKDLPHYIAAYKNTSRPDENHVTFWYRLNPASGTACSAGTSCNTPTQGQVALNPQECDTDAVFFTAFVPNAAIATVNVTIGGLTQTVSATTPGIFHSSVPFNGMTGDVTVAVTASDGTELGPVNGASITADCVGGNINWNAWVGGRNTRRCGRTDQARQFQSGATRILNRNLSLHTATVSLCRQHQHELRIKKDLIRAHIRSLELGRRRFSTTQVTRHGHLDPPKPGEELKVTFVDKEGDEHTFEVAEGDNLLDIAQANDLEMEGACGGSCACSTCHVIVESEEMYDKIPEATDDENDMLDLAFGLTETSRLGCQVKMSKELDGLVVKLPQMTRNMQASDFEKRS
;
A
#
# COMPACT_ATOMS: atom_id res chain seq x y z
N MET A 1 -4.06 65.18 49.42
CA MET A 1 -4.33 63.74 49.59
C MET A 1 -5.29 63.32 48.48
N LEU A 2 -4.75 62.64 47.47
CA LEU A 2 -5.48 62.16 46.29
C LEU A 2 -6.21 60.84 46.61
N PHE A 3 -7.42 60.70 46.11
CA PHE A 3 -8.10 59.42 45.90
C PHE A 3 -7.82 58.96 44.46
N LEU A 4 -7.30 57.75 44.28
CA LEU A 4 -7.24 57.03 43.00
C LEU A 4 -8.23 55.85 43.05
N PRO A 5 -9.06 55.62 42.02
CA PRO A 5 -9.86 54.40 41.93
C PRO A 5 -9.04 53.28 41.27
N LEU A 6 -9.10 52.08 41.85
CA LEU A 6 -8.59 50.84 41.25
C LEU A 6 -9.41 50.53 39.98
N ALA A 7 -8.77 50.59 38.82
CA ALA A 7 -9.34 50.05 37.58
C ALA A 7 -9.14 48.53 37.57
N CYS A 8 -10.24 47.77 37.55
CA CYS A 8 -10.22 46.36 37.18
C CYS A 8 -9.86 46.25 35.70
N LEU A 9 -8.60 45.89 35.41
CA LEU A 9 -8.20 45.43 34.08
C LEU A 9 -8.79 44.02 33.89
N ALA A 10 -9.86 43.90 33.12
CA ALA A 10 -10.26 42.61 32.57
C ALA A 10 -9.19 42.21 31.54
N ILE A 11 -8.27 41.34 31.95
CA ILE A 11 -7.42 40.61 31.02
C ILE A 11 -8.37 39.64 30.29
N VAL A 12 -8.85 40.07 29.13
CA VAL A 12 -9.38 39.16 28.13
C VAL A 12 -8.19 38.32 27.70
N GLY A 13 -8.03 37.16 28.33
CA GLY A 13 -7.15 36.13 27.83
C GLY A 13 -7.62 35.81 26.42
N PHE A 14 -6.84 36.21 25.42
CA PHE A 14 -6.92 35.58 24.12
C PHE A 14 -6.60 34.11 24.38
N ALA A 15 -7.63 33.27 24.45
CA ALA A 15 -7.44 31.86 24.19
C ALA A 15 -6.77 31.80 22.82
N SER A 16 -5.50 31.40 22.79
CA SER A 16 -4.86 30.97 21.56
C SER A 16 -5.85 30.06 20.84
N PRO A 17 -6.05 30.18 19.51
CA PRO A 17 -6.87 29.22 18.81
C PRO A 17 -6.33 27.85 19.17
N ILE A 18 -7.15 27.02 19.82
CA ILE A 18 -6.84 25.61 20.02
C ILE A 18 -6.62 25.10 18.61
N LEU A 19 -5.37 24.79 18.26
CA LEU A 19 -5.06 24.06 17.05
C LEU A 19 -5.90 22.79 17.13
N ALA A 20 -6.78 22.57 16.15
CA ALA A 20 -7.62 21.38 16.11
C ALA A 20 -6.73 20.18 15.78
N GLN A 21 -6.07 19.61 16.79
CA GLN A 21 -5.24 18.42 16.69
C GLN A 21 -6.09 17.26 16.21
N SER A 22 -5.91 16.89 14.95
CA SER A 22 -6.68 15.81 14.31
C SER A 22 -5.71 14.82 13.67
N VAL A 23 -6.07 13.55 13.72
CA VAL A 23 -5.29 12.43 13.21
C VAL A 23 -6.10 11.75 12.12
N PHE A 24 -5.52 11.65 10.93
CA PHE A 24 -6.11 10.98 9.79
C PHE A 24 -5.29 9.76 9.41
N ALA A 25 -5.88 8.83 8.67
CA ALA A 25 -5.13 7.80 7.95
C ALA A 25 -5.41 7.92 6.45
N HIS A 26 -4.35 7.79 5.67
CA HIS A 26 -4.42 7.87 4.22
C HIS A 26 -4.96 6.57 3.63
N VAL A 27 -5.99 6.65 2.81
CA VAL A 27 -6.65 5.50 2.19
C VAL A 27 -6.49 5.57 0.68
N ILE A 28 -5.83 4.57 0.11
CA ILE A 28 -5.74 4.36 -1.33
C ILE A 28 -7.09 3.83 -1.80
N VAL A 29 -7.93 4.71 -2.36
CA VAL A 29 -9.30 4.33 -2.79
C VAL A 29 -9.25 3.33 -3.93
N GLY A 30 -8.21 3.37 -4.78
CA GLY A 30 -7.97 2.38 -5.83
C GLY A 30 -7.86 0.94 -5.31
N ASN A 31 -7.42 0.73 -4.06
CA ASN A 31 -7.34 -0.60 -3.47
C ASN A 31 -8.69 -1.07 -2.87
N THR A 32 -9.75 -0.27 -2.97
CA THR A 32 -11.06 -0.56 -2.37
C THR A 32 -12.11 -1.00 -3.39
N TYR A 33 -11.71 -1.37 -4.61
CA TYR A 33 -12.67 -1.72 -5.68
C TYR A 33 -13.67 -2.82 -5.32
N SER A 34 -13.29 -3.78 -4.48
CA SER A 34 -14.18 -4.85 -4.00
C SER A 34 -14.97 -4.48 -2.75
N TYR A 35 -14.76 -3.29 -2.16
CA TYR A 35 -15.42 -2.89 -0.93
C TYR A 35 -16.91 -2.66 -1.16
N THR A 36 -17.68 -3.09 -0.15
CA THR A 36 -19.05 -2.64 0.07
C THR A 36 -19.07 -1.52 1.10
N GLN A 37 -20.19 -0.81 1.21
CA GLN A 37 -20.40 0.16 2.30
C GLN A 37 -20.22 -0.47 3.70
N ALA A 38 -20.51 -1.76 3.87
CA ALA A 38 -20.27 -2.46 5.14
C ALA A 38 -18.78 -2.67 5.43
N ASN A 39 -17.95 -2.84 4.40
CA ASN A 39 -16.49 -2.88 4.55
C ASN A 39 -15.98 -1.51 4.99
N TRP A 40 -16.42 -0.42 4.33
CA TRP A 40 -16.12 0.94 4.77
C TRP A 40 -16.53 1.20 6.22
N ALA A 41 -17.74 0.81 6.61
CA ALA A 41 -18.21 0.95 7.98
C ALA A 41 -17.36 0.16 8.99
N SER A 42 -16.86 -1.02 8.60
CA SER A 42 -15.96 -1.82 9.43
C SER A 42 -14.61 -1.13 9.63
N ASP A 43 -14.03 -0.59 8.55
CA ASP A 43 -12.74 0.08 8.59
C ASP A 43 -12.82 1.39 9.39
N ILE A 44 -13.88 2.18 9.17
CA ILE A 44 -14.18 3.38 9.96
C ILE A 44 -14.34 3.05 11.44
N ALA A 45 -15.03 1.96 11.78
CA ALA A 45 -15.19 1.54 13.17
C ALA A 45 -13.84 1.14 13.80
N ALA A 46 -12.97 0.46 13.05
CA ALA A 46 -11.63 0.09 13.51
C ALA A 46 -10.74 1.33 13.71
N ALA A 47 -10.75 2.27 12.76
CA ALA A 47 -10.00 3.52 12.84
C ALA A 47 -10.46 4.40 14.00
N ALA A 48 -11.78 4.60 14.15
CA ALA A 48 -12.35 5.35 15.25
C ALA A 48 -12.03 4.71 16.62
N ALA A 49 -12.06 3.37 16.71
CA ALA A 49 -11.66 2.67 17.93
C ALA A 49 -10.17 2.85 18.27
N ALA A 50 -9.32 3.07 17.26
CA ALA A 50 -7.90 3.39 17.44
C ALA A 50 -7.64 4.88 17.75
N GLY A 51 -8.68 5.73 17.75
CA GLY A 51 -8.57 7.17 18.02
C GLY A 51 -8.25 8.05 16.80
N ILE A 52 -8.25 7.47 15.60
CA ILE A 52 -8.16 8.20 14.33
C ILE A 52 -9.48 8.95 14.12
N ASP A 53 -9.41 10.22 13.69
CA ASP A 53 -10.60 11.07 13.53
C ASP A 53 -11.23 10.97 12.14
N GLY A 54 -10.42 10.63 11.13
CA GLY A 54 -10.90 10.57 9.76
C GLY A 54 -9.98 9.85 8.77
N PHE A 55 -10.40 9.76 7.52
CA PHE A 55 -9.54 9.31 6.42
C PHE A 55 -9.26 10.42 5.39
N ALA A 56 -8.04 10.39 4.85
CA ALA A 56 -7.65 11.10 3.64
C ALA A 56 -7.86 10.17 2.45
N LEU A 57 -8.82 10.46 1.58
CA LEU A 57 -9.22 9.58 0.48
C LEU A 57 -8.39 9.89 -0.76
N ASN A 58 -7.35 9.09 -1.01
CA ASN A 58 -6.47 9.21 -2.16
C ASN A 58 -7.13 8.65 -3.42
N ILE A 59 -7.23 9.50 -4.44
CA ILE A 59 -7.89 9.21 -5.71
C ILE A 59 -7.01 9.62 -6.89
N GLY A 60 -6.84 8.70 -7.85
CA GLY A 60 -6.19 8.96 -9.15
C GLY A 60 -7.18 9.47 -10.20
N TYR A 61 -6.71 10.27 -11.15
CA TYR A 61 -7.59 10.94 -12.12
C TYR A 61 -8.31 9.95 -13.05
N VAL A 62 -7.57 9.02 -13.66
CA VAL A 62 -8.12 8.04 -14.62
C VAL A 62 -9.21 7.17 -14.00
N ASP A 63 -9.10 6.88 -12.71
CA ASP A 63 -10.09 6.07 -11.99
C ASP A 63 -11.46 6.78 -11.85
N THR A 64 -11.50 8.10 -12.03
CA THR A 64 -12.73 8.90 -11.99
C THR A 64 -13.40 9.10 -13.34
N ILE A 65 -12.65 9.04 -14.43
CA ILE A 65 -13.16 9.27 -15.79
C ILE A 65 -13.39 7.98 -16.58
N ASN A 66 -12.92 6.83 -16.08
CA ASN A 66 -13.22 5.54 -16.67
C ASN A 66 -14.75 5.29 -16.64
N PRO A 67 -15.40 4.88 -17.76
CA PRO A 67 -16.83 4.57 -17.76
C PRO A 67 -17.21 3.39 -16.85
N ASN A 68 -16.24 2.56 -16.43
CA ASN A 68 -16.39 1.56 -15.38
C ASN A 68 -15.97 2.08 -13.99
N GLY A 69 -15.78 3.40 -13.84
CA GLY A 69 -15.14 4.07 -12.72
C GLY A 69 -15.77 3.71 -11.38
N LEU A 70 -15.04 2.90 -10.62
CA LEU A 70 -15.46 2.43 -9.30
C LEU A 70 -15.17 3.47 -8.21
N VAL A 71 -14.29 4.45 -8.46
CA VAL A 71 -13.93 5.47 -7.44
C VAL A 71 -15.12 6.29 -7.00
N GLN A 72 -15.99 6.76 -7.91
CA GLN A 72 -17.19 7.49 -7.50
C GLN A 72 -18.08 6.63 -6.59
N THR A 73 -18.26 5.34 -6.91
CA THR A 73 -19.04 4.40 -6.08
C THR A 73 -18.40 4.19 -4.71
N GLN A 74 -17.07 4.10 -4.66
CA GLN A 74 -16.33 3.93 -3.41
C GLN A 74 -16.35 5.20 -2.56
N LEU A 75 -16.19 6.38 -3.15
CA LEU A 75 -16.34 7.66 -2.45
C LEU A 75 -17.76 7.81 -1.89
N ASP A 76 -18.80 7.54 -2.69
CA ASP A 76 -20.21 7.56 -2.23
C ASP A 76 -20.41 6.61 -1.03
N SER A 77 -19.87 5.39 -1.12
CA SER A 77 -19.95 4.39 -0.05
C SER A 77 -19.19 4.82 1.22
N ALA A 78 -18.00 5.38 1.06
CA ALA A 78 -17.16 5.87 2.14
C ALA A 78 -17.82 7.03 2.88
N TYR A 79 -18.29 8.06 2.16
CA TYR A 79 -18.97 9.22 2.75
C TYR A 79 -20.29 8.83 3.43
N GLN A 80 -21.09 7.93 2.83
CA GLN A 80 -22.31 7.45 3.49
C GLN A 80 -22.02 6.68 4.78
N ALA A 81 -20.98 5.84 4.80
CA ALA A 81 -20.55 5.13 6.00
C ALA A 81 -20.01 6.11 7.07
N ALA A 82 -19.27 7.13 6.64
CA ALA A 82 -18.69 8.16 7.51
C ALA A 82 -19.75 9.06 8.13
N ASP A 83 -20.72 9.55 7.35
CA ASP A 83 -21.86 10.32 7.83
C ASP A 83 -22.66 9.53 8.89
N ALA A 84 -22.87 8.24 8.64
CA ALA A 84 -23.56 7.36 9.59
C ALA A 84 -22.79 7.16 10.91
N ALA A 85 -21.45 7.22 10.86
CA ALA A 85 -20.57 7.03 12.01
C ALA A 85 -20.18 8.34 12.73
N GLY A 86 -20.38 9.50 12.10
CA GLY A 86 -19.82 10.78 12.57
C GLY A 86 -18.30 10.86 12.41
N PHE A 87 -17.73 10.07 11.48
CA PHE A 87 -16.31 10.00 11.19
C PHE A 87 -15.93 11.01 10.10
N GLN A 88 -14.72 11.57 10.15
CA GLN A 88 -14.30 12.62 9.22
C GLN A 88 -13.68 12.03 7.95
N MET A 89 -13.76 12.77 6.85
CA MET A 89 -13.21 12.43 5.54
C MET A 89 -12.72 13.69 4.85
N PHE A 90 -11.65 13.59 4.06
CA PHE A 90 -11.34 14.60 3.06
C PHE A 90 -10.75 13.98 1.81
N LEU A 91 -10.80 14.71 0.70
CA LEU A 91 -10.30 14.26 -0.60
C LEU A 91 -8.80 14.60 -0.74
N SER A 92 -8.02 13.61 -1.17
CA SER A 92 -6.62 13.74 -1.54
C SER A 92 -6.45 13.37 -3.02
N PHE A 93 -6.16 14.36 -3.87
CA PHE A 93 -6.02 14.12 -5.30
C PHE A 93 -4.59 13.68 -5.62
N ASP A 94 -4.43 12.48 -6.16
CA ASP A 94 -3.12 11.96 -6.57
C ASP A 94 -2.78 12.47 -7.97
N TYR A 95 -1.78 13.34 -8.07
CA TYR A 95 -1.33 13.93 -9.33
C TYR A 95 -0.26 13.11 -10.06
N LEU A 96 0.29 12.06 -9.43
CA LEU A 96 1.27 11.17 -10.04
C LEU A 96 0.63 9.86 -10.51
N ALA A 97 -0.46 9.43 -9.87
CA ALA A 97 -1.23 8.27 -10.27
C ALA A 97 -2.00 8.56 -11.56
N GLN A 98 -1.47 8.05 -12.67
CA GLN A 98 -2.12 8.04 -13.98
C GLN A 98 -2.34 9.45 -14.59
N GLY A 99 -1.49 10.42 -14.21
CA GLY A 99 -1.42 11.75 -14.82
C GLY A 99 -2.03 12.88 -13.97
N ALA A 100 -1.75 14.12 -14.38
CA ALA A 100 -2.24 15.30 -13.68
C ALA A 100 -3.77 15.44 -13.79
N TRP A 101 -4.39 15.96 -12.72
CA TRP A 101 -5.82 16.20 -12.67
C TRP A 101 -6.26 17.42 -13.48
N ASP A 102 -7.37 17.27 -14.22
CA ASP A 102 -8.10 18.42 -14.76
C ASP A 102 -8.73 19.25 -13.64
N GLN A 103 -8.52 20.56 -13.67
CA GLN A 103 -9.01 21.48 -12.63
C GLN A 103 -10.54 21.47 -12.47
N ASN A 104 -11.32 21.27 -13.55
CA ASN A 104 -12.78 21.21 -13.45
C ASN A 104 -13.26 19.89 -12.87
N ALA A 105 -12.54 18.80 -13.12
CA ALA A 105 -12.78 17.52 -12.45
C ALA A 105 -12.54 17.62 -10.94
N VAL A 106 -11.46 18.29 -10.52
CA VAL A 106 -11.21 18.60 -9.10
C VAL A 106 -12.36 19.41 -8.51
N ILE A 107 -12.75 20.52 -9.15
CA ILE A 107 -13.85 21.39 -8.68
C ILE A 107 -15.16 20.60 -8.54
N THR A 108 -15.49 19.79 -9.55
CA THR A 108 -16.71 18.97 -9.56
C THR A 108 -16.71 17.98 -8.41
N THR A 109 -15.58 17.29 -8.19
CA THR A 109 -15.45 16.29 -7.12
C THR A 109 -15.54 16.95 -5.74
N VAL A 110 -14.79 18.03 -5.49
CA VAL A 110 -14.85 18.76 -4.22
C VAL A 110 -16.26 19.27 -3.93
N ASN A 111 -16.94 19.87 -4.90
CA ASN A 111 -18.29 20.38 -4.71
C ASN A 111 -19.34 19.27 -4.53
N GLY A 112 -19.09 18.07 -5.05
CA GLY A 112 -19.94 16.90 -4.83
C GLY A 112 -19.96 16.45 -3.37
N TYR A 113 -18.81 16.53 -2.69
CA TYR A 113 -18.65 16.00 -1.33
C TYR A 113 -18.62 17.05 -0.22
N SER A 114 -18.37 18.32 -0.55
CA SER A 114 -18.14 19.38 0.46
C SER A 114 -19.30 19.64 1.42
N SER A 115 -20.52 19.21 1.05
CA SER A 115 -21.74 19.37 1.84
C SER A 115 -22.03 18.19 2.80
N HIS A 116 -21.28 17.09 2.70
CA HIS A 116 -21.41 15.96 3.62
C HIS A 116 -21.03 16.38 5.05
N SER A 117 -21.71 15.79 6.04
CA SER A 117 -21.42 16.07 7.45
C SER A 117 -20.09 15.48 7.91
N SER A 118 -19.64 14.43 7.22
CA SER A 118 -18.33 13.81 7.39
C SER A 118 -17.20 14.56 6.67
N GLN A 119 -17.46 15.50 5.77
CA GLN A 119 -16.38 16.27 5.15
C GLN A 119 -15.67 17.11 6.22
N PHE A 120 -14.39 16.85 6.43
CA PHE A 120 -13.58 17.59 7.38
C PHE A 120 -13.48 19.06 6.96
N GLN A 121 -13.74 19.96 7.92
CA GLN A 121 -13.73 21.40 7.73
C GLN A 121 -12.63 22.03 8.58
N TRP A 122 -11.68 22.71 7.94
CA TRP A 122 -10.71 23.55 8.64
C TRP A 122 -11.18 25.01 8.60
N GLN A 123 -11.47 25.59 9.76
CA GLN A 123 -12.00 26.95 9.89
C GLN A 123 -13.26 27.20 9.02
N GLY A 124 -14.13 26.19 8.93
CA GLY A 124 -15.38 26.26 8.15
C GLY A 124 -15.21 26.13 6.63
N LYS A 125 -14.04 25.68 6.17
CA LYS A 125 -13.75 25.39 4.76
C LYS A 125 -13.42 23.91 4.57
N PRO A 126 -13.90 23.25 3.49
CA PRO A 126 -13.61 21.83 3.28
C PRO A 126 -12.11 21.66 3.05
N LEU A 127 -11.47 20.81 3.86
CA LEU A 127 -10.06 20.49 3.66
C LEU A 127 -9.91 19.63 2.41
N VAL A 128 -8.88 19.93 1.62
CA VAL A 128 -8.48 19.14 0.45
C VAL A 128 -6.95 19.07 0.43
N SER A 129 -6.40 17.91 0.07
CA SER A 129 -4.97 17.70 -0.14
C SER A 129 -4.70 17.16 -1.54
N THR A 130 -3.40 17.01 -1.84
CA THR A 130 -2.92 16.24 -2.99
C THR A 130 -1.78 15.34 -2.55
N PHE A 131 -1.53 14.28 -3.32
CA PHE A 131 -0.21 13.67 -3.39
C PHE A 131 0.52 14.27 -4.60
N GLU A 132 1.59 15.02 -4.31
CA GLU A 132 2.36 15.78 -5.29
C GLU A 132 1.48 16.71 -6.18
N GLY A 133 1.97 17.08 -7.38
CA GLY A 133 1.28 18.03 -8.27
C GLY A 133 1.78 19.48 -8.14
N ALA A 134 3.01 19.67 -7.67
CA ALA A 134 3.59 20.99 -7.41
C ALA A 134 3.67 21.90 -8.64
N ASP A 135 3.70 21.34 -9.85
CA ASP A 135 3.69 22.09 -11.11
C ASP A 135 2.28 22.57 -11.49
N ASN A 136 1.25 21.96 -10.93
CA ASN A 136 -0.16 22.35 -11.05
C ASN A 136 -0.62 23.32 -9.95
N ALA A 137 0.28 23.78 -9.07
CA ALA A 137 -0.07 24.70 -7.98
C ALA A 137 -0.74 26.01 -8.45
N GLY A 138 -0.52 26.40 -9.71
CA GLY A 138 -1.18 27.56 -10.33
C GLY A 138 -2.70 27.43 -10.47
N ASP A 139 -3.20 26.21 -10.68
CA ASP A 139 -4.63 25.92 -10.91
C ASP A 139 -5.46 26.19 -9.64
N TRP A 140 -4.83 26.05 -8.47
CA TRP A 140 -5.48 26.14 -7.18
C TRP A 140 -6.04 27.53 -6.84
N ALA A 141 -5.60 28.60 -7.53
CA ALA A 141 -6.26 29.90 -7.42
C ALA A 141 -7.71 29.82 -7.93
N TYR A 142 -7.90 29.20 -9.10
CA TYR A 142 -9.23 29.03 -9.68
C TYR A 142 -10.04 27.99 -8.92
N ILE A 143 -9.46 26.82 -8.62
CA ILE A 143 -10.15 25.75 -7.87
C ILE A 143 -10.70 26.30 -6.55
N LYS A 144 -9.88 26.96 -5.73
CA LYS A 144 -10.32 27.54 -4.45
C LYS A 144 -11.39 28.62 -4.62
N SER A 145 -11.36 29.38 -5.72
CA SER A 145 -12.41 30.37 -5.99
C SER A 145 -13.78 29.73 -6.25
N GLN A 146 -13.81 28.49 -6.74
CA GLN A 146 -15.04 27.76 -7.05
C GLN A 146 -15.51 26.83 -5.92
N THR A 147 -14.60 26.38 -5.05
CA THR A 147 -14.89 25.39 -4.01
C THR A 147 -14.84 25.96 -2.59
N ASN A 148 -14.17 27.10 -2.41
CA ASN A 148 -13.84 27.67 -1.09
C ASN A 148 -13.07 26.69 -0.17
N CYS A 149 -12.30 25.75 -0.73
CA CYS A 149 -11.57 24.75 0.05
C CYS A 149 -10.37 25.34 0.80
N PHE A 150 -9.96 24.64 1.86
CA PHE A 150 -8.71 24.84 2.58
C PHE A 150 -7.67 23.83 2.08
N PHE A 151 -6.61 24.32 1.44
CA PHE A 151 -5.72 23.49 0.64
C PHE A 151 -4.41 23.16 1.36
N VAL A 152 -4.19 21.87 1.63
CA VAL A 152 -3.02 21.33 2.35
C VAL A 152 -2.36 20.22 1.49
N PRO A 153 -1.64 20.58 0.41
CA PRO A 153 -1.01 19.58 -0.44
C PRO A 153 0.22 18.94 0.21
N ASP A 154 0.51 17.72 -0.21
CA ASP A 154 1.87 17.21 -0.20
C ASP A 154 2.60 17.65 -1.48
N PHE A 155 3.75 18.31 -1.30
CA PHE A 155 4.69 18.68 -2.38
C PHE A 155 6.12 18.33 -1.94
N SER A 156 6.32 17.16 -1.33
CA SER A 156 7.59 16.78 -0.70
C SER A 156 8.76 16.75 -1.68
N SER A 157 8.51 16.49 -2.97
CA SER A 157 9.48 16.62 -4.07
C SER A 157 10.17 18.00 -4.15
N GLN A 158 9.55 19.04 -3.59
CA GLN A 158 10.07 20.41 -3.57
C GLN A 158 10.84 20.76 -2.29
N GLY A 159 10.82 19.86 -1.30
CA GLY A 159 11.23 20.11 0.09
C GLY A 159 10.40 21.19 0.78
N ALA A 160 10.53 21.30 2.11
CA ALA A 160 9.74 22.21 2.95
C ALA A 160 9.69 23.66 2.43
N ALA A 161 10.85 24.24 2.12
CA ALA A 161 10.93 25.63 1.68
C ALA A 161 10.40 25.84 0.25
N GLY A 162 10.59 24.87 -0.65
CA GLY A 162 10.07 24.93 -2.02
C GLY A 162 8.56 24.79 -2.04
N ALA A 163 8.03 23.80 -1.33
CA ALA A 163 6.61 23.55 -1.15
C ALA A 163 5.90 24.78 -0.55
N ALA A 164 6.44 25.37 0.51
CA ALA A 164 5.82 26.51 1.20
C ALA A 164 5.73 27.78 0.35
N ARG A 165 6.59 27.92 -0.69
CA ARG A 165 6.59 29.02 -1.65
C ARG A 165 5.62 28.82 -2.80
N LYS A 166 5.06 27.62 -2.99
CA LYS A 166 4.06 27.39 -4.05
C LYS A 166 2.82 28.24 -3.77
N PRO A 167 2.18 28.79 -4.82
CA PRO A 167 1.04 29.67 -4.66
C PRO A 167 -0.17 28.90 -4.11
N ASN A 168 -1.08 29.61 -3.44
CA ASN A 168 -2.39 29.12 -3.01
C ASN A 168 -2.41 27.99 -1.95
N VAL A 169 -1.26 27.61 -1.39
CA VAL A 169 -1.20 26.61 -0.30
C VAL A 169 -1.56 27.25 1.05
N ASP A 170 -2.54 26.67 1.76
CA ASP A 170 -2.97 27.14 3.09
C ASP A 170 -2.23 26.43 4.23
N GLY A 171 -1.75 25.22 3.98
CA GLY A 171 -0.87 24.42 4.83
C GLY A 171 -0.05 23.46 3.97
N LEU A 172 0.72 22.56 4.58
CA LEU A 172 1.38 21.47 3.87
C LEU A 172 1.26 20.15 4.63
N LEU A 173 1.11 19.08 3.87
CA LEU A 173 1.44 17.71 4.25
C LEU A 173 2.88 17.43 3.77
N SER A 174 3.58 16.56 4.47
CA SER A 174 4.80 15.92 3.94
C SER A 174 4.53 14.44 3.74
N TRP A 175 5.22 13.81 2.79
CA TRP A 175 5.23 12.37 2.56
C TRP A 175 6.46 11.68 3.14
N ASP A 176 7.41 12.45 3.69
CA ASP A 176 8.68 11.96 4.22
C ASP A 176 8.48 11.35 5.62
N ALA A 177 7.85 10.17 5.69
CA ALA A 177 7.58 9.46 6.93
C ALA A 177 8.71 8.52 7.39
N TRP A 178 9.72 8.32 6.53
CA TRP A 178 10.76 7.31 6.67
C TRP A 178 12.16 7.92 6.56
N PRO A 179 13.17 7.31 7.23
CA PRO A 179 14.52 7.85 7.22
C PRO A 179 15.23 7.64 5.88
N ASN A 180 16.04 8.61 5.49
CA ASN A 180 17.00 8.44 4.39
C ASN A 180 18.25 7.70 4.90
N GLY A 181 18.26 6.38 4.71
CA GLY A 181 19.40 5.51 4.99
C GLY A 181 19.22 4.67 6.25
N ALA A 182 20.33 4.16 6.76
CA ALA A 182 20.36 3.21 7.87
C ALA A 182 20.19 3.84 9.27
N ASN A 183 19.95 5.15 9.37
CA ASN A 183 19.81 5.83 10.67
C ASN A 183 18.35 5.89 11.10
N ASP A 184 18.11 6.05 12.41
CA ASP A 184 16.77 6.27 12.94
C ASP A 184 16.20 7.59 12.39
N MET A 185 14.88 7.63 12.26
CA MET A 185 14.17 8.82 11.79
C MET A 185 14.34 9.97 12.78
N THR A 186 14.41 11.21 12.27
CA THR A 186 14.50 12.41 13.10
C THR A 186 13.33 13.34 12.77
N ASP A 187 13.07 14.33 13.63
CA ASP A 187 12.07 15.37 13.42
C ASP A 187 12.61 16.63 12.70
N ASN A 188 13.83 16.57 12.15
CA ASN A 188 14.47 17.73 11.52
C ASN A 188 13.68 18.25 10.30
N ASP A 189 13.20 17.33 9.44
CA ASP A 189 12.44 17.70 8.25
C ASP A 189 11.07 18.25 8.64
N ASP A 190 10.41 17.65 9.63
CA ASP A 190 9.15 18.15 10.20
C ASP A 190 9.32 19.60 10.72
N MET A 191 10.40 19.87 11.46
CA MET A 191 10.72 21.20 11.95
C MET A 191 11.06 22.19 10.83
N ALA A 192 11.61 21.71 9.70
CA ALA A 192 11.81 22.52 8.51
C ALA A 192 10.47 22.92 7.87
N TYR A 193 9.48 22.01 7.82
CA TYR A 193 8.11 22.33 7.39
C TYR A 193 7.43 23.33 8.32
N VAL A 194 7.46 23.10 9.64
CA VAL A 194 6.91 24.04 10.64
C VAL A 194 7.51 25.44 10.46
N THR A 195 8.82 25.52 10.27
CA THR A 195 9.53 26.78 10.04
C THR A 195 9.12 27.44 8.73
N ALA A 196 9.09 26.70 7.62
CA ALA A 196 8.76 27.21 6.30
C ALA A 196 7.30 27.68 6.19
N LEU A 197 6.39 27.03 6.92
CA LEU A 197 4.97 27.37 6.95
C LEU A 197 4.67 28.65 7.73
N ASN A 198 5.55 29.05 8.66
CA ASN A 198 5.47 30.31 9.41
C ASN A 198 4.07 30.56 10.02
N GLY A 199 3.57 29.57 10.76
CA GLY A 199 2.27 29.61 11.44
C GLY A 199 1.07 29.07 10.64
N ARG A 200 1.25 28.73 9.35
CA ARG A 200 0.29 27.89 8.61
C ARG A 200 0.32 26.44 9.14
N PRO A 201 -0.81 25.71 9.09
CA PRO A 201 -0.87 24.35 9.62
C PRO A 201 0.05 23.40 8.86
N TYR A 202 0.77 22.58 9.63
CA TYR A 202 1.54 21.44 9.17
C TYR A 202 0.79 20.15 9.49
N MET A 203 0.68 19.27 8.50
CA MET A 203 0.20 17.91 8.64
C MET A 203 1.40 16.97 8.59
N MET A 204 1.75 16.41 9.75
CA MET A 204 2.95 15.58 9.92
C MET A 204 2.67 14.13 9.51
N PRO A 205 3.50 13.51 8.66
CA PRO A 205 3.33 12.11 8.30
C PRO A 205 3.85 11.17 9.39
N VAL A 206 3.14 10.06 9.61
CA VAL A 206 3.55 8.98 10.51
C VAL A 206 3.37 7.65 9.80
N SER A 207 4.39 6.79 9.78
CA SER A 207 4.30 5.46 9.16
C SER A 207 5.08 4.44 10.00
N PRO A 208 4.64 3.17 10.08
CA PRO A 208 5.34 2.16 10.87
C PRO A 208 6.49 1.45 10.13
N TRP A 209 6.38 1.27 8.82
CA TRP A 209 7.22 0.36 8.03
C TRP A 209 7.21 0.78 6.56
N PHE A 210 8.12 0.29 5.73
CA PHE A 210 8.01 0.39 4.26
C PHE A 210 8.79 -0.72 3.58
N TYR A 211 8.13 -1.46 2.70
CA TYR A 211 8.78 -2.39 1.80
C TYR A 211 7.91 -2.62 0.57
N THR A 212 8.53 -2.57 -0.60
CA THR A 212 7.87 -2.92 -1.85
C THR A 212 8.77 -3.80 -2.70
N ASN A 213 8.15 -4.76 -3.39
CA ASN A 213 8.79 -5.56 -4.42
C ASN A 213 7.77 -5.81 -5.53
N LEU A 214 7.61 -4.79 -6.37
CA LEU A 214 6.72 -4.79 -7.51
C LEU A 214 7.50 -4.41 -8.78
N PRO A 215 8.17 -5.38 -9.43
CA PRO A 215 8.99 -5.14 -10.61
C PRO A 215 8.24 -4.52 -11.79
N LEU A 216 6.92 -4.74 -11.88
CA LEU A 216 6.05 -4.12 -12.90
C LEU A 216 6.11 -2.59 -12.89
N TRP A 217 6.40 -1.99 -11.73
CA TRP A 217 6.55 -0.53 -11.57
C TRP A 217 7.99 -0.13 -11.22
N SER A 218 8.97 -1.00 -11.50
CA SER A 218 10.39 -0.77 -11.16
C SER A 218 10.62 -0.48 -9.67
N LYS A 219 9.83 -1.10 -8.80
CA LYS A 219 9.90 -0.96 -7.34
C LYS A 219 10.47 -2.23 -6.72
N ASN A 220 11.63 -2.15 -6.07
CA ASN A 220 12.13 -3.23 -5.21
C ASN A 220 13.11 -2.68 -4.15
N TRP A 221 12.57 -2.15 -3.04
CA TRP A 221 13.38 -1.48 -2.04
C TRP A 221 12.61 -1.31 -0.71
N LEU A 222 13.32 -0.94 0.36
CA LEU A 222 12.78 -0.67 1.69
C LEU A 222 13.35 0.61 2.29
N TRP A 223 12.66 1.17 3.29
CA TRP A 223 13.24 2.11 4.25
C TRP A 223 13.33 1.46 5.62
N ARG A 224 14.26 1.94 6.45
CA ARG A 224 14.42 1.45 7.82
C ARG A 224 13.11 1.61 8.60
N GLY A 225 12.55 0.49 9.05
CA GLY A 225 11.31 0.43 9.82
C GLY A 225 11.48 0.00 11.29
N ASP A 226 12.68 -0.46 11.66
CA ASP A 226 13.02 -1.08 12.95
C ASP A 226 12.28 -0.50 14.16
N ASP A 227 12.51 0.79 14.48
CA ASP A 227 11.95 1.49 15.65
C ASP A 227 10.91 2.57 15.25
N LEU A 228 10.62 2.68 13.95
CA LEU A 228 10.00 3.85 13.33
C LEU A 228 8.62 4.19 13.91
N TRP A 229 7.79 3.18 14.19
CA TRP A 229 6.47 3.41 14.73
C TRP A 229 6.49 4.10 16.10
N HIS A 230 7.41 3.69 16.98
CA HIS A 230 7.55 4.34 18.30
C HIS A 230 8.13 5.75 18.14
N ASP A 231 9.20 5.87 17.36
CA ASP A 231 9.95 7.13 17.20
C ASP A 231 9.09 8.23 16.57
N ARG A 232 8.35 7.94 15.50
CA ARG A 232 7.47 8.94 14.87
C ARG A 232 6.39 9.45 15.84
N TRP A 233 5.81 8.57 16.65
CA TRP A 233 4.80 8.99 17.62
C TRP A 233 5.40 9.80 18.78
N ASP A 234 6.61 9.51 19.23
CA ASP A 234 7.32 10.37 20.19
C ASP A 234 7.66 11.74 19.59
N GLN A 235 8.09 11.76 18.33
CA GLN A 235 8.37 12.98 17.58
C GLN A 235 7.11 13.84 17.39
N VAL A 236 5.93 13.24 17.15
CA VAL A 236 4.65 13.98 17.14
C VAL A 236 4.41 14.72 18.46
N LEU A 237 4.82 14.14 19.60
CA LEU A 237 4.69 14.79 20.90
C LEU A 237 5.63 15.99 21.05
N ASN A 238 6.79 15.96 20.40
CA ASN A 238 7.78 17.04 20.41
C ASN A 238 7.41 18.16 19.42
N VAL A 239 7.06 17.80 18.18
CA VAL A 239 6.72 18.76 17.10
C VAL A 239 5.38 19.45 17.37
N GLN A 240 4.42 18.75 17.97
CA GLN A 240 3.03 19.22 18.18
C GLN A 240 2.41 19.79 16.88
N PRO A 241 2.38 19.01 15.77
CA PRO A 241 1.85 19.48 14.51
C PRO A 241 0.36 19.81 14.61
N ALA A 242 -0.15 20.63 13.69
CA ALA A 242 -1.56 20.99 13.67
C ALA A 242 -2.44 19.77 13.35
N LEU A 243 -1.94 18.91 12.46
CA LEU A 243 -2.60 17.69 11.97
C LEU A 243 -1.56 16.56 11.89
N VAL A 244 -2.01 15.32 11.98
CA VAL A 244 -1.19 14.13 11.71
C VAL A 244 -1.88 13.31 10.63
N GLU A 245 -1.13 12.78 9.68
CA GLU A 245 -1.62 11.82 8.71
C GLU A 245 -0.79 10.54 8.76
N ILE A 246 -1.46 9.42 9.03
CA ILE A 246 -0.85 8.10 9.06
C ILE A 246 -0.78 7.55 7.63
N LEU A 247 0.43 7.22 7.19
CA LEU A 247 0.73 6.64 5.89
C LEU A 247 1.02 5.14 6.10
N THR A 248 0.08 4.23 5.85
CA THR A 248 -1.30 4.42 5.32
C THR A 248 -2.27 3.46 6.02
N TRP A 249 -3.56 3.58 5.73
CA TRP A 249 -4.56 2.60 6.16
C TRP A 249 -4.46 1.28 5.38
N ASN A 250 -4.29 1.33 4.06
CA ASN A 250 -4.49 0.17 3.17
C ASN A 250 -3.54 0.10 1.96
N ASP A 251 -2.35 0.70 2.02
CA ASP A 251 -1.37 0.51 0.94
C ASP A 251 -0.57 -0.79 1.13
N TRP A 252 -1.19 -1.90 0.70
CA TRP A 252 -0.61 -3.23 0.80
C TRP A 252 0.64 -3.42 -0.06
N GLY A 253 0.72 -2.78 -1.23
CA GLY A 253 1.85 -2.94 -2.16
C GLY A 253 3.16 -2.29 -1.69
N GLU A 254 3.08 -1.40 -0.71
CA GLU A 254 4.23 -0.72 -0.11
C GLU A 254 4.42 -1.06 1.38
N SER A 255 3.63 -2.01 1.89
CA SER A 255 3.80 -2.60 3.21
C SER A 255 3.76 -1.62 4.39
N HIS A 256 3.15 -0.45 4.23
CA HIS A 256 3.02 0.55 5.29
C HIS A 256 1.60 0.75 5.79
N TYR A 257 0.71 -0.19 5.44
CA TYR A 257 -0.66 -0.23 5.93
C TYR A 257 -0.72 -0.54 7.43
N ILE A 258 -1.68 0.07 8.14
CA ILE A 258 -2.02 -0.25 9.53
C ILE A 258 -3.45 -0.83 9.68
N GLY A 259 -4.23 -0.80 8.61
CA GLY A 259 -5.58 -1.33 8.59
C GLY A 259 -5.63 -2.86 8.60
N PRO A 260 -6.81 -3.45 8.84
CA PRO A 260 -7.01 -4.88 8.71
C PRO A 260 -6.63 -5.41 7.32
N MET A 261 -6.32 -6.71 7.23
CA MET A 261 -6.20 -7.40 5.94
C MET A 261 -7.47 -7.20 5.10
N PRO A 262 -7.35 -7.10 3.77
CA PRO A 262 -8.49 -6.79 2.93
C PRO A 262 -9.56 -7.89 3.01
N PRO A 263 -10.84 -7.55 2.74
CA PRO A 263 -11.92 -8.54 2.69
C PRO A 263 -11.71 -9.62 1.62
N THR A 264 -10.98 -9.28 0.56
CA THR A 264 -10.64 -10.15 -0.57
C THR A 264 -9.23 -9.84 -1.06
N ASP A 265 -8.52 -10.86 -1.53
CA ASP A 265 -7.13 -10.70 -2.01
C ASP A 265 -7.03 -9.81 -3.26
N SER A 266 -8.14 -9.57 -3.97
CA SER A 266 -8.19 -8.66 -5.13
C SER A 266 -7.86 -7.19 -4.81
N ALA A 267 -7.83 -6.82 -3.53
CA ALA A 267 -7.43 -5.50 -3.08
C ALA A 267 -5.91 -5.36 -2.93
N ILE A 268 -5.20 -6.50 -2.86
CA ILE A 268 -3.75 -6.56 -2.82
C ILE A 268 -3.25 -6.34 -4.26
N PRO A 269 -2.36 -5.36 -4.51
CA PRO A 269 -1.81 -5.13 -5.85
C PRO A 269 -1.18 -6.39 -6.44
N ASP A 270 -1.32 -6.57 -7.76
CA ASP A 270 -0.75 -7.71 -8.47
C ASP A 270 0.77 -7.80 -8.24
N GLY A 271 1.24 -8.95 -7.76
CA GLY A 271 2.62 -9.18 -7.38
C GLY A 271 2.95 -8.92 -5.91
N ALA A 272 2.08 -8.27 -5.14
CA ALA A 272 2.30 -8.03 -3.70
C ALA A 272 1.95 -9.22 -2.80
N GLY A 273 1.08 -10.12 -3.26
CA GLY A 273 0.60 -11.29 -2.50
C GLY A 273 1.70 -12.05 -1.74
N PRO A 274 2.85 -12.40 -2.35
CA PRO A 274 3.92 -13.15 -1.68
C PRO A 274 4.49 -12.54 -0.39
N TYR A 275 4.42 -11.21 -0.21
CA TYR A 275 4.92 -10.53 1.00
C TYR A 275 3.82 -9.89 1.86
N VAL A 276 2.60 -9.77 1.33
CA VAL A 276 1.44 -9.23 2.06
C VAL A 276 0.62 -10.33 2.72
N GLU A 277 0.37 -11.44 2.01
CA GLU A 277 -0.47 -12.51 2.53
C GLU A 277 0.13 -13.09 3.82
N ASN A 278 -0.70 -13.18 4.87
CA ASN A 278 -0.31 -13.64 6.21
C ASN A 278 0.71 -12.74 6.95
N ASN A 279 0.89 -11.49 6.53
CA ASN A 279 1.69 -10.48 7.26
C ASN A 279 0.78 -9.35 7.80
N PRO A 280 -0.06 -9.61 8.80
CA PRO A 280 -0.96 -8.59 9.35
C PRO A 280 -0.20 -7.47 10.06
N HIS A 281 -0.71 -6.23 9.96
CA HIS A 281 -0.17 -5.03 10.61
C HIS A 281 -1.13 -4.40 11.63
N ASP A 282 -2.37 -4.89 11.71
CA ASP A 282 -3.47 -4.30 12.49
C ASP A 282 -3.22 -4.25 14.00
N ALA A 283 -2.26 -5.00 14.50
CA ALA A 283 -1.84 -4.93 15.90
C ALA A 283 -1.29 -3.53 16.27
N TRP A 284 -0.68 -2.79 15.34
CA TRP A 284 -0.21 -1.41 15.59
C TRP A 284 -1.35 -0.43 15.92
N LEU A 285 -2.60 -0.74 15.53
CA LEU A 285 -3.78 0.08 15.88
C LEU A 285 -3.98 0.19 17.39
N LYS A 286 -3.48 -0.76 18.19
CA LYS A 286 -3.61 -0.72 19.65
C LYS A 286 -2.72 0.31 20.33
N ASP A 287 -1.66 0.71 19.66
CA ASP A 287 -0.72 1.69 20.21
C ASP A 287 -1.29 3.10 20.09
N LEU A 288 -2.08 3.32 19.03
CA LEU A 288 -2.64 4.62 18.65
C LEU A 288 -3.45 5.30 19.76
N PRO A 289 -4.39 4.64 20.48
CA PRO A 289 -5.12 5.28 21.57
C PRO A 289 -4.24 5.92 22.64
N HIS A 290 -3.06 5.36 22.93
CA HIS A 290 -2.13 5.92 23.91
C HIS A 290 -1.35 7.13 23.36
N TYR A 291 -0.83 7.01 22.13
CA TYR A 291 -0.07 8.09 21.50
C TYR A 291 -0.97 9.26 21.10
N ILE A 292 -2.12 9.00 20.48
CA ILE A 292 -3.09 10.01 20.08
C ILE A 292 -3.65 10.72 21.31
N ALA A 293 -3.92 10.01 22.40
CA ALA A 293 -4.35 10.67 23.64
C ALA A 293 -3.28 11.61 24.19
N ALA A 294 -2.01 11.22 24.13
CA ALA A 294 -0.91 12.09 24.54
C ALA A 294 -0.76 13.32 23.63
N TYR A 295 -0.84 13.13 22.31
CA TYR A 295 -0.80 14.20 21.31
C TYR A 295 -1.92 15.22 21.53
N LYS A 296 -3.16 14.72 21.69
CA LYS A 296 -4.36 15.55 21.91
C LYS A 296 -4.48 16.10 23.34
N ASN A 297 -3.52 15.80 24.21
CA ASN A 297 -3.57 16.12 25.64
C ASN A 297 -4.89 15.69 26.31
N THR A 298 -5.34 14.47 26.00
CA THR A 298 -6.52 13.83 26.58
C THR A 298 -6.12 12.67 27.48
N SER A 299 -7.10 12.04 28.14
CA SER A 299 -6.81 10.92 29.03
C SER A 299 -6.41 9.69 28.22
N ARG A 300 -5.20 9.17 28.48
CA ARG A 300 -4.76 7.86 27.95
C ARG A 300 -5.71 6.75 28.43
N PRO A 301 -5.96 5.72 27.61
CA PRO A 301 -6.73 4.57 28.06
C PRO A 301 -5.99 3.81 29.16
N ASP A 302 -6.77 3.23 30.08
CA ASP A 302 -6.28 2.30 31.11
C ASP A 302 -6.29 0.87 30.54
N GLU A 303 -5.54 0.67 29.45
CA GLU A 303 -5.34 -0.61 28.79
C GLU A 303 -3.86 -0.95 28.77
N ASN A 304 -3.54 -2.20 29.07
CA ASN A 304 -2.18 -2.72 29.03
C ASN A 304 -2.09 -3.76 27.91
N HIS A 305 -1.10 -3.62 27.04
CA HIS A 305 -0.87 -4.54 25.94
C HIS A 305 0.60 -4.54 25.51
N VAL A 306 0.92 -5.47 24.62
CA VAL A 306 2.21 -5.50 23.93
C VAL A 306 1.95 -5.67 22.45
N THR A 307 2.60 -4.84 21.64
CA THR A 307 2.76 -4.99 20.19
C THR A 307 4.20 -5.38 19.91
N PHE A 308 4.40 -6.21 18.89
CA PHE A 308 5.73 -6.64 18.48
C PHE A 308 5.75 -6.97 17.00
N TRP A 309 6.87 -6.71 16.35
CA TRP A 309 7.05 -6.93 14.92
C TRP A 309 8.45 -7.39 14.59
N TYR A 310 8.56 -8.10 13.47
CA TYR A 310 9.81 -8.64 12.94
C TYR A 310 9.59 -9.16 11.53
N ARG A 311 10.68 -9.30 10.77
CA ARG A 311 10.68 -10.01 9.49
C ARG A 311 10.63 -11.52 9.74
N LEU A 312 9.83 -12.23 8.94
CA LEU A 312 9.73 -13.70 9.06
C LEU A 312 10.98 -14.42 8.56
N ASN A 313 11.73 -13.78 7.66
CA ASN A 313 12.98 -14.31 7.12
C ASN A 313 14.18 -13.56 7.70
N PRO A 314 15.15 -14.26 8.32
CA PRO A 314 16.44 -13.68 8.62
C PRO A 314 17.12 -13.22 7.33
N ALA A 315 17.68 -12.02 7.33
CA ALA A 315 18.49 -11.54 6.22
C ALA A 315 19.93 -12.06 6.28
N SER A 316 20.40 -12.43 7.48
CA SER A 316 21.68 -13.09 7.67
C SER A 316 21.59 -14.60 7.45
N GLY A 317 22.58 -15.19 6.79
CA GLY A 317 22.75 -16.65 6.71
C GLY A 317 21.73 -17.39 5.82
N THR A 318 20.92 -16.68 5.02
CA THR A 318 19.95 -17.27 4.11
C THR A 318 20.52 -17.48 2.69
N ALA A 319 20.03 -18.52 1.99
CA ALA A 319 20.38 -18.81 0.60
C ALA A 319 19.46 -18.09 -0.43
N CYS A 320 18.53 -17.28 0.05
CA CYS A 320 17.57 -16.53 -0.75
C CYS A 320 18.27 -15.42 -1.54
N SER A 321 17.79 -15.14 -2.76
CA SER A 321 18.37 -14.13 -3.64
C SER A 321 18.10 -12.72 -3.15
N ALA A 322 19.14 -11.89 -3.35
CA ALA A 322 19.18 -10.46 -3.12
C ALA A 322 18.73 -9.70 -4.38
N GLY A 323 18.19 -8.50 -4.17
CA GLY A 323 17.75 -7.60 -5.24
C GLY A 323 17.05 -6.36 -4.68
N THR A 324 16.47 -6.48 -3.49
CA THR A 324 15.99 -5.35 -2.70
C THR A 324 17.17 -4.50 -2.24
N SER A 325 17.08 -3.20 -2.42
CA SER A 325 17.97 -2.23 -1.78
C SER A 325 17.32 -1.62 -0.53
N CYS A 326 18.12 -1.19 0.43
CA CYS A 326 17.63 -0.12 1.31
C CYS A 326 17.78 1.20 0.57
N ASN A 327 16.73 2.03 0.64
CA ASN A 327 16.55 3.25 -0.14
C ASN A 327 16.53 2.98 -1.65
N THR A 328 16.21 4.02 -2.42
CA THR A 328 16.22 3.96 -3.88
C THR A 328 16.82 5.21 -4.54
N PRO A 329 17.69 5.05 -5.56
CA PRO A 329 18.16 6.14 -6.39
C PRO A 329 17.04 6.87 -7.14
N THR A 330 15.90 6.21 -7.37
CA THR A 330 14.73 6.84 -8.01
C THR A 330 14.15 7.98 -7.17
N GLN A 331 14.45 8.02 -5.87
CA GLN A 331 14.11 9.13 -4.98
C GLN A 331 15.32 10.02 -4.65
N GLY A 332 16.40 9.94 -5.44
CA GLY A 332 17.63 10.70 -5.20
C GLY A 332 18.43 10.25 -3.98
N GLN A 333 18.16 9.04 -3.45
CA GLN A 333 18.82 8.49 -2.27
C GLN A 333 19.97 7.54 -2.67
N VAL A 334 20.92 7.36 -1.76
CA VAL A 334 21.99 6.36 -1.94
C VAL A 334 21.42 5.00 -1.60
N ALA A 335 21.48 4.05 -2.54
CA ALA A 335 21.10 2.67 -2.31
C ALA A 335 22.12 1.99 -1.38
N LEU A 336 21.63 1.37 -0.31
CA LEU A 336 22.42 0.62 0.66
C LEU A 336 22.04 -0.86 0.62
N ASN A 337 22.85 -1.69 1.27
CA ASN A 337 22.48 -3.08 1.49
C ASN A 337 21.27 -3.12 2.46
N PRO A 338 20.19 -3.88 2.17
CA PRO A 338 18.99 -3.87 3.01
C PRO A 338 19.24 -4.30 4.46
N GLN A 339 20.24 -5.16 4.72
CA GLN A 339 20.70 -5.52 6.07
C GLN A 339 21.27 -4.35 6.87
N GLU A 340 21.67 -3.25 6.22
CA GLU A 340 22.12 -2.04 6.91
C GLU A 340 20.93 -1.26 7.51
N CYS A 341 19.74 -1.41 6.93
CA CYS A 341 18.57 -0.65 7.36
C CYS A 341 17.64 -1.44 8.26
N ASP A 342 17.34 -2.70 7.94
CA ASP A 342 16.46 -3.52 8.77
C ASP A 342 17.23 -4.65 9.45
N THR A 343 17.32 -4.58 10.77
CA THR A 343 18.10 -5.56 11.54
C THR A 343 17.32 -6.87 11.79
N ASP A 344 18.04 -7.97 11.97
CA ASP A 344 17.47 -9.27 12.35
C ASP A 344 17.10 -9.25 13.85
N ALA A 345 15.97 -8.63 14.20
CA ALA A 345 15.50 -8.48 15.57
C ALA A 345 13.97 -8.56 15.70
N VAL A 346 13.51 -8.89 16.91
CA VAL A 346 12.11 -8.76 17.33
C VAL A 346 11.97 -7.46 18.10
N PHE A 347 11.29 -6.50 17.49
CA PHE A 347 10.96 -5.20 18.06
C PHE A 347 9.64 -5.28 18.80
N PHE A 348 9.48 -4.49 19.86
CA PHE A 348 8.24 -4.47 20.64
C PHE A 348 8.01 -3.14 21.33
N THR A 349 6.74 -2.86 21.61
CA THR A 349 6.31 -1.80 22.51
C THR A 349 5.35 -2.37 23.55
N ALA A 350 5.73 -2.29 24.82
CA ALA A 350 4.91 -2.70 25.95
C ALA A 350 4.26 -1.48 26.60
N PHE A 351 2.93 -1.51 26.69
CA PHE A 351 2.11 -0.54 27.39
C PHE A 351 1.74 -1.14 28.75
N VAL A 352 2.35 -0.63 29.81
CA VAL A 352 2.05 -0.99 31.20
C VAL A 352 1.61 0.27 31.96
N PRO A 353 1.06 0.14 33.19
CA PRO A 353 0.60 1.30 33.94
C PRO A 353 1.71 2.34 34.14
N ASN A 354 1.36 3.63 34.14
CA ASN A 354 2.32 4.76 34.18
C ASN A 354 3.26 4.78 35.40
N ALA A 355 2.97 3.98 36.43
CA ALA A 355 3.79 3.84 37.64
C ALA A 355 4.58 2.53 37.68
N ALA A 356 4.39 1.64 36.69
CA ALA A 356 4.99 0.31 36.65
C ALA A 356 6.12 0.25 35.61
N ILE A 357 7.16 -0.52 35.93
CA ILE A 357 8.30 -0.79 35.06
C ILE A 357 8.09 -2.16 34.40
N ALA A 358 8.21 -2.23 33.08
CA ALA A 358 8.03 -3.46 32.30
C ALA A 358 9.32 -4.30 32.24
N THR A 359 9.18 -5.62 32.35
CA THR A 359 10.16 -6.63 31.96
C THR A 359 9.56 -7.46 30.85
N VAL A 360 10.23 -7.52 29.70
CA VAL A 360 9.76 -8.23 28.49
C VAL A 360 10.64 -9.44 28.24
N ASN A 361 10.00 -10.59 28.08
CA ASN A 361 10.61 -11.85 27.69
C ASN A 361 10.21 -12.16 26.26
N VAL A 362 11.20 -12.29 25.39
CA VAL A 362 11.01 -12.70 23.99
C VAL A 362 11.66 -14.06 23.81
N THR A 363 10.87 -15.05 23.42
CA THR A 363 11.33 -16.41 23.13
C THR A 363 11.33 -16.64 21.63
N ILE A 364 12.45 -17.08 21.06
CA ILE A 364 12.60 -17.45 19.65
C ILE A 364 13.14 -18.89 19.60
N GLY A 365 12.41 -19.80 18.95
CA GLY A 365 12.86 -21.20 18.81
C GLY A 365 13.07 -21.93 20.16
N GLY A 366 12.38 -21.49 21.21
CA GLY A 366 12.50 -22.03 22.58
C GLY A 366 13.58 -21.38 23.45
N LEU A 367 14.40 -20.46 22.91
CA LEU A 367 15.39 -19.71 23.68
C LEU A 367 14.84 -18.32 24.04
N THR A 368 14.92 -17.95 25.32
CA THR A 368 14.33 -16.71 25.85
C THR A 368 15.40 -15.67 26.13
N GLN A 369 15.16 -14.45 25.66
CA GLN A 369 15.91 -13.24 25.97
C GLN A 369 15.01 -12.30 26.79
N THR A 370 15.59 -11.62 27.78
CA THR A 370 14.86 -10.76 28.70
C THR A 370 15.45 -9.36 28.70
N VAL A 371 14.60 -8.35 28.55
CA VAL A 371 14.97 -6.92 28.64
C VAL A 371 14.03 -6.24 29.63
N SER A 372 14.53 -5.29 30.42
CA SER A 372 13.71 -4.54 31.38
C SER A 372 13.82 -3.04 31.12
N ALA A 373 12.69 -2.36 31.22
CA ALA A 373 12.61 -0.91 31.16
C ALA A 373 13.38 -0.29 32.35
N THR A 374 13.91 0.90 32.13
CA THR A 374 14.53 1.72 33.19
C THR A 374 13.58 2.81 33.70
N THR A 375 12.52 3.09 32.95
CA THR A 375 11.48 4.08 33.23
C THR A 375 10.10 3.42 33.25
N PRO A 376 9.13 4.00 33.98
CA PRO A 376 7.78 3.44 34.03
C PRO A 376 6.93 3.85 32.82
N GLY A 377 5.87 3.07 32.54
CA GLY A 377 4.93 3.34 31.46
C GLY A 377 5.30 2.64 30.15
N ILE A 378 5.24 3.36 29.03
CA ILE A 378 5.50 2.80 27.69
C ILE A 378 6.98 2.39 27.59
N PHE A 379 7.22 1.14 27.19
CA PHE A 379 8.57 0.60 27.00
C PHE A 379 8.74 0.03 25.60
N HIS A 380 9.54 0.70 24.77
CA HIS A 380 9.94 0.25 23.44
C HIS A 380 11.37 -0.28 23.46
N SER A 381 11.60 -1.43 22.85
CA SER A 381 12.94 -2.03 22.69
C SER A 381 12.89 -3.19 21.69
N SER A 382 14.02 -3.89 21.55
CA SER A 382 14.13 -5.06 20.68
C SER A 382 15.04 -6.13 21.28
N VAL A 383 14.94 -7.36 20.77
CA VAL A 383 15.95 -8.40 20.97
C VAL A 383 16.43 -8.94 19.63
N PRO A 384 17.74 -9.18 19.44
CA PRO A 384 18.24 -9.72 18.19
C PRO A 384 17.82 -11.18 18.01
N PHE A 385 17.67 -11.61 16.74
CA PHE A 385 17.44 -13.02 16.42
C PHE A 385 18.61 -13.90 16.87
N ASN A 386 19.85 -13.40 16.85
CA ASN A 386 21.07 -14.14 17.16
C ASN A 386 21.17 -15.48 16.40
N GLY A 387 20.72 -15.52 15.14
CA GLY A 387 20.69 -16.72 14.30
C GLY A 387 19.64 -17.76 14.69
N MET A 388 18.73 -17.44 15.63
CA MET A 388 17.64 -18.33 16.02
C MET A 388 16.48 -18.25 15.02
N THR A 389 15.87 -19.39 14.77
CA THR A 389 14.65 -19.55 13.96
C THR A 389 13.62 -20.36 14.75
N GLY A 390 12.37 -20.36 14.31
CA GLY A 390 11.26 -21.06 14.95
C GLY A 390 10.24 -20.12 15.59
N ASP A 391 9.37 -20.69 16.42
CA ASP A 391 8.24 -19.98 17.02
C ASP A 391 8.69 -18.80 17.87
N VAL A 392 7.98 -17.68 17.74
CA VAL A 392 8.21 -16.46 18.52
C VAL A 392 7.10 -16.30 19.55
N THR A 393 7.46 -16.01 20.80
CA THR A 393 6.48 -15.60 21.83
C THR A 393 6.99 -14.40 22.62
N VAL A 394 6.09 -13.47 22.96
CA VAL A 394 6.42 -12.28 23.77
C VAL A 394 5.54 -12.26 25.01
N ALA A 395 6.17 -12.13 26.19
CA ALA A 395 5.49 -11.98 27.48
C ALA A 395 6.03 -10.76 28.23
N VAL A 396 5.17 -10.06 28.95
CA VAL A 396 5.52 -8.90 29.77
C VAL A 396 5.10 -9.14 31.21
N THR A 397 5.96 -8.75 32.14
CA THR A 397 5.66 -8.64 33.56
C THR A 397 6.00 -7.23 34.02
N ALA A 398 5.07 -6.55 34.68
CA ALA A 398 5.30 -5.21 35.22
C ALA A 398 5.55 -5.27 36.74
N SER A 399 6.23 -4.24 37.27
CA SER A 399 6.60 -4.16 38.69
C SER A 399 5.40 -4.10 39.66
N ASP A 400 4.20 -3.82 39.18
CA ASP A 400 2.95 -3.83 39.95
C ASP A 400 2.22 -5.18 39.94
N GLY A 401 2.80 -6.19 39.26
CA GLY A 401 2.22 -7.52 39.09
C GLY A 401 1.36 -7.69 37.84
N THR A 402 1.26 -6.68 36.96
CA THR A 402 0.59 -6.83 35.65
C THR A 402 1.34 -7.85 34.79
N GLU A 403 0.61 -8.82 34.21
CA GLU A 403 1.16 -9.83 33.31
C GLU A 403 0.45 -9.81 31.95
N LEU A 404 1.22 -9.75 30.87
CA LEU A 404 0.73 -9.80 29.49
C LEU A 404 1.37 -10.99 28.76
N GLY A 405 0.55 -11.83 28.14
CA GLY A 405 1.05 -12.96 27.34
C GLY A 405 1.27 -14.25 28.12
N PRO A 406 2.02 -15.23 27.56
CA PRO A 406 2.74 -15.13 26.29
C PRO A 406 1.78 -14.91 25.10
N VAL A 407 2.17 -14.02 24.19
CA VAL A 407 1.52 -13.77 22.91
C VAL A 407 2.33 -14.47 21.84
N ASN A 408 1.68 -15.35 21.06
CA ASN A 408 2.35 -16.09 20.00
C ASN A 408 2.44 -15.25 18.74
N GLY A 409 3.63 -15.25 18.12
CA GLY A 409 3.87 -14.73 16.79
C GLY A 409 4.02 -15.84 15.74
N ALA A 410 4.13 -15.44 14.47
CA ALA A 410 4.51 -16.34 13.39
C ALA A 410 5.98 -16.82 13.54
N SER A 411 6.29 -18.03 13.09
CA SER A 411 7.64 -18.58 13.23
C SER A 411 8.63 -17.86 12.29
N ILE A 412 9.82 -17.57 12.79
CA ILE A 412 10.95 -17.11 11.97
C ILE A 412 11.48 -18.31 11.19
N THR A 413 11.69 -18.17 9.88
CA THR A 413 12.13 -19.27 9.01
C THR A 413 13.17 -18.82 7.98
N ALA A 414 14.13 -19.69 7.67
CA ALA A 414 15.06 -19.48 6.57
C ALA A 414 14.42 -19.75 5.19
N ASP A 415 13.22 -20.34 5.17
CA ASP A 415 12.50 -20.66 3.94
C ASP A 415 11.84 -19.39 3.37
N CYS A 416 12.30 -18.96 2.20
CA CYS A 416 11.73 -17.84 1.45
C CYS A 416 10.78 -18.31 0.35
N VAL A 417 9.60 -17.69 0.29
CA VAL A 417 8.68 -17.88 -0.83
C VAL A 417 9.31 -17.33 -2.10
N GLY A 418 9.35 -18.13 -3.16
CA GLY A 418 9.91 -17.72 -4.45
C GLY A 418 11.42 -17.43 -4.44
N GLY A 419 12.15 -17.83 -3.38
CA GLY A 419 13.57 -17.58 -3.27
C GLY A 419 13.95 -16.16 -2.79
N ASN A 420 12.98 -15.31 -2.43
CA ASN A 420 13.23 -13.93 -2.03
C ASN A 420 12.97 -13.70 -0.53
N ILE A 421 13.84 -12.92 0.11
CA ILE A 421 13.61 -12.46 1.48
C ILE A 421 12.35 -11.57 1.48
N ASN A 422 11.39 -11.89 2.33
CA ASN A 422 10.30 -10.98 2.62
C ASN A 422 10.76 -9.92 3.63
N TRP A 423 10.89 -8.68 3.17
CA TRP A 423 11.26 -7.53 4.01
C TRP A 423 10.04 -6.81 4.62
N ASN A 424 8.83 -7.30 4.38
CA ASN A 424 7.67 -6.86 5.12
C ASN A 424 7.75 -7.37 6.58
N ALA A 425 7.19 -6.60 7.50
CA ALA A 425 7.05 -7.00 8.89
C ALA A 425 5.82 -7.90 9.09
N TRP A 426 5.94 -8.86 9.98
CA TRP A 426 4.78 -9.49 10.61
C TRP A 426 4.54 -8.78 11.94
N VAL A 427 3.31 -8.34 12.21
CA VAL A 427 2.98 -7.59 13.44
C VAL A 427 1.99 -8.38 14.29
N GLY A 428 2.35 -8.57 15.55
CA GLY A 428 1.56 -9.28 16.54
C GLY A 428 1.24 -8.43 17.76
N GLY A 429 0.16 -8.80 18.44
CA GLY A 429 -0.18 -8.22 19.73
C GLY A 429 -1.40 -8.88 20.35
N ARG A 430 -1.54 -8.82 21.68
CA ARG A 430 -2.66 -9.47 22.37
C ARG A 430 -3.98 -8.77 22.04
N ASN A 431 -4.89 -9.43 21.32
CA ASN A 431 -6.29 -9.00 21.26
C ASN A 431 -6.95 -9.37 22.60
N THR A 432 -7.25 -8.39 23.44
CA THR A 432 -8.22 -8.51 24.54
C THR A 432 -9.64 -8.56 24.00
N ARG A 433 -9.89 -9.37 22.96
CA ARG A 433 -11.21 -9.87 22.50
C ARG A 433 -11.01 -10.90 21.39
N ARG A 434 -11.13 -12.20 21.73
CA ARG A 434 -11.52 -13.21 20.74
C ARG A 434 -12.95 -12.88 20.29
N CYS A 435 -13.11 -12.31 19.10
CA CYS A 435 -14.39 -12.41 18.40
C CYS A 435 -14.53 -13.85 17.91
N GLY A 436 -15.14 -14.71 18.74
CA GLY A 436 -15.63 -16.00 18.29
C GLY A 436 -16.77 -15.76 17.30
N ARG A 437 -16.61 -16.29 16.08
CA ARG A 437 -17.72 -16.48 15.14
C ARG A 437 -18.87 -17.21 15.86
N THR A 438 -20.09 -16.77 15.57
CA THR A 438 -21.43 -17.25 15.99
C THR A 438 -21.85 -16.95 17.43
N ASP A 439 -22.55 -15.83 17.63
CA ASP A 439 -23.98 -15.81 17.98
C ASP A 439 -24.41 -14.43 18.51
N GLN A 440 -24.94 -13.57 17.63
CA GLN A 440 -25.85 -12.50 18.04
C GLN A 440 -27.17 -12.66 17.32
N ALA A 441 -28.17 -13.17 18.03
CA ALA A 441 -29.57 -12.91 17.76
C ALA A 441 -30.37 -13.01 19.07
N ARG A 442 -30.52 -11.87 19.77
CA ARG A 442 -31.81 -11.25 20.15
C ARG A 442 -31.67 -10.34 21.37
N GLN A 443 -32.17 -9.12 21.16
CA GLN A 443 -32.39 -8.05 22.11
C GLN A 443 -33.28 -8.42 23.30
N PHE A 444 -33.00 -7.75 24.41
CA PHE A 444 -33.92 -7.14 25.40
C PHE A 444 -35.31 -7.74 25.62
N GLN A 445 -35.58 -8.13 26.89
CA GLN A 445 -36.74 -7.62 27.65
C GLN A 445 -36.65 -7.92 29.17
N SER A 446 -36.79 -6.85 29.97
CA SER A 446 -37.44 -6.70 31.29
C SER A 446 -37.16 -7.65 32.47
N GLY A 447 -36.71 -7.05 33.59
CA GLY A 447 -37.51 -6.88 34.82
C GLY A 447 -37.84 -8.08 35.72
N ALA A 448 -37.14 -8.17 36.86
CA ALA A 448 -37.59 -8.52 38.22
C ALA A 448 -38.42 -9.79 38.55
N THR A 449 -37.94 -10.52 39.59
CA THR A 449 -38.69 -11.15 40.74
C THR A 449 -38.70 -12.70 40.88
N ARG A 450 -38.01 -13.17 41.95
CA ARG A 450 -38.25 -14.28 42.92
C ARG A 450 -38.62 -15.75 42.53
N ILE A 451 -37.80 -16.66 43.09
CA ILE A 451 -38.11 -17.81 44.02
C ILE A 451 -38.75 -19.13 43.49
N LEU A 452 -38.02 -20.24 43.76
CA LEU A 452 -38.38 -21.67 44.03
C LEU A 452 -39.34 -22.45 43.10
N ASN A 453 -38.87 -23.54 42.45
CA ASN A 453 -39.02 -24.95 42.90
C ASN A 453 -38.80 -25.99 41.77
N ARG A 454 -37.91 -26.95 42.07
CA ARG A 454 -37.92 -28.40 41.85
C ARG A 454 -38.53 -29.03 40.56
N ASN A 455 -37.63 -29.64 39.79
CA ASN A 455 -37.59 -31.07 39.42
C ASN A 455 -38.91 -31.82 39.21
N LEU A 456 -39.28 -32.06 37.93
CA LEU A 456 -39.66 -33.37 37.38
C LEU A 456 -39.90 -33.25 35.85
N SER A 457 -38.86 -33.42 35.00
CA SER A 457 -39.05 -33.76 33.55
C SER A 457 -37.73 -34.10 32.83
N LEU A 458 -36.74 -34.67 33.51
CA LEU A 458 -35.37 -34.83 32.97
C LEU A 458 -35.11 -36.16 32.24
N HIS A 459 -36.13 -36.96 31.89
CA HIS A 459 -35.90 -38.27 31.25
C HIS A 459 -36.61 -38.51 29.91
N THR A 460 -37.41 -37.55 29.42
CA THR A 460 -38.08 -37.68 28.10
C THR A 460 -37.51 -36.74 27.03
N ALA A 461 -36.83 -35.65 27.41
CA ALA A 461 -36.23 -34.71 26.45
C ALA A 461 -34.92 -35.21 25.81
N THR A 462 -34.13 -36.01 26.54
CA THR A 462 -32.79 -36.43 26.13
C THR A 462 -32.79 -37.44 24.97
N VAL A 463 -33.86 -38.23 24.84
CA VAL A 463 -33.99 -39.23 23.76
C VAL A 463 -34.47 -38.59 22.44
N SER A 464 -35.29 -37.53 22.51
CA SER A 464 -35.78 -36.81 21.32
C SER A 464 -34.70 -35.91 20.69
N LEU A 465 -33.90 -35.23 21.52
CA LEU A 465 -32.77 -34.41 21.06
C LEU A 465 -31.66 -35.24 20.42
N CYS A 466 -31.38 -36.44 20.94
CA CYS A 466 -30.37 -37.33 20.35
C CYS A 466 -30.79 -37.87 18.97
N ARG A 467 -32.10 -38.11 18.76
CA ARG A 467 -32.63 -38.53 17.44
C ARG A 467 -32.64 -37.41 16.41
N GLN A 468 -32.94 -36.16 16.80
CA GLN A 468 -32.86 -35.01 15.90
C GLN A 468 -31.41 -34.71 15.51
N HIS A 469 -30.47 -34.78 16.45
CA HIS A 469 -29.04 -34.58 16.17
C HIS A 469 -28.48 -35.67 15.24
N GLN A 470 -28.86 -36.93 15.42
CA GLN A 470 -28.46 -38.00 14.51
C GLN A 470 -29.08 -37.87 13.11
N HIS A 471 -30.28 -37.30 13.00
CA HIS A 471 -30.93 -37.02 11.72
C HIS A 471 -30.22 -35.88 10.96
N GLU A 472 -29.88 -34.78 11.64
CA GLU A 472 -29.10 -33.69 11.05
C GLU A 472 -27.70 -34.13 10.61
N LEU A 473 -27.01 -34.94 11.42
CA LEU A 473 -25.70 -35.48 11.05
C LEU A 473 -25.76 -36.37 9.80
N ARG A 474 -26.87 -37.09 9.61
CA ARG A 474 -27.09 -37.93 8.43
C ARG A 474 -27.34 -37.07 7.18
N ILE A 475 -28.17 -36.04 7.28
CA ILE A 475 -28.40 -35.08 6.19
C ILE A 475 -27.11 -34.36 5.80
N LYS A 476 -26.32 -33.88 6.78
CA LYS A 476 -25.03 -33.22 6.50
C LYS A 476 -24.03 -34.16 5.83
N LYS A 477 -23.96 -35.44 6.24
CA LYS A 477 -23.10 -36.43 5.59
C LYS A 477 -23.52 -36.72 4.15
N ASP A 478 -24.83 -36.76 3.88
CA ASP A 478 -25.34 -37.02 2.53
C ASP A 478 -25.15 -35.80 1.61
N LEU A 479 -25.27 -34.57 2.14
CA LEU A 479 -24.93 -33.33 1.41
C LEU A 479 -23.43 -33.23 1.09
N ILE A 480 -22.56 -33.60 2.04
CA ILE A 480 -21.10 -33.64 1.80
C ILE A 480 -20.76 -34.67 0.73
N ARG A 481 -21.39 -35.86 0.75
CA ARG A 481 -21.18 -36.88 -0.29
C ARG A 481 -21.70 -36.42 -1.66
N ALA A 482 -22.81 -35.70 -1.71
CA ALA A 482 -23.32 -35.13 -2.96
C ALA A 482 -22.38 -34.03 -3.51
N HIS A 483 -21.81 -33.22 -2.63
CA HIS A 483 -20.81 -32.20 -2.99
C HIS A 483 -19.50 -32.82 -3.48
N ILE A 484 -19.00 -33.87 -2.83
CA ILE A 484 -17.80 -34.61 -3.30
C ILE A 484 -18.04 -35.25 -4.67
N ARG A 485 -19.22 -35.85 -4.93
CA ARG A 485 -19.56 -36.37 -6.26
C ARG A 485 -19.68 -35.28 -7.33
N SER A 486 -20.15 -34.09 -6.95
CA SER A 486 -20.16 -32.92 -7.83
C SER A 486 -18.75 -32.45 -8.20
N LEU A 487 -17.81 -32.54 -7.26
CA LEU A 487 -16.39 -32.22 -7.49
C LEU A 487 -15.69 -33.29 -8.35
N GLU A 488 -16.08 -34.56 -8.22
CA GLU A 488 -15.56 -35.66 -9.05
C GLU A 488 -16.08 -35.63 -10.50
N LEU A 489 -17.33 -35.20 -10.72
CA LEU A 489 -17.92 -35.03 -12.05
C LEU A 489 -17.46 -33.74 -12.77
N GLY A 490 -16.85 -32.79 -12.05
CA GLY A 490 -16.29 -31.54 -12.59
C GLY A 490 -14.82 -31.60 -12.99
N ARG A 491 -14.13 -32.74 -12.79
CA ARG A 491 -12.73 -32.92 -13.21
C ARG A 491 -12.62 -32.99 -14.73
N ARG A 492 -12.47 -31.83 -15.37
CA ARG A 492 -11.83 -31.76 -16.70
C ARG A 492 -10.43 -32.36 -16.59
N ARG A 493 -10.07 -33.23 -17.53
CA ARG A 493 -8.73 -33.79 -17.64
C ARG A 493 -7.75 -32.63 -17.83
N PHE A 494 -6.65 -32.64 -17.07
CA PHE A 494 -5.51 -31.76 -17.32
C PHE A 494 -5.08 -31.91 -18.79
N SER A 495 -5.14 -30.82 -19.54
CA SER A 495 -4.38 -30.68 -20.78
C SER A 495 -3.04 -30.09 -20.37
N THR A 496 -1.94 -30.80 -20.64
CA THR A 496 -0.61 -30.23 -20.52
C THR A 496 -0.38 -29.36 -21.75
N THR A 497 -0.39 -28.05 -21.62
CA THR A 497 0.24 -27.19 -22.63
C THR A 497 1.74 -27.44 -22.56
N GLN A 498 2.42 -27.52 -23.71
CA GLN A 498 3.89 -27.58 -23.71
C GLN A 498 4.45 -26.35 -23.03
N VAL A 499 5.54 -26.55 -22.29
CA VAL A 499 6.34 -25.48 -21.68
C VAL A 499 6.85 -24.57 -22.79
N THR A 500 6.30 -23.37 -22.91
CA THR A 500 6.93 -22.28 -23.65
C THR A 500 8.06 -21.75 -22.79
N ARG A 501 9.31 -21.98 -23.21
CA ARG A 501 10.50 -21.37 -22.62
C ARG A 501 10.53 -19.90 -23.04
N HIS A 502 10.73 -19.00 -22.09
CA HIS A 502 11.01 -17.59 -22.41
C HIS A 502 12.42 -17.47 -22.99
N GLY A 503 12.54 -16.84 -24.17
CA GLY A 503 13.75 -16.15 -24.62
C GLY A 503 15.03 -16.97 -24.79
N HIS A 504 15.00 -18.06 -25.55
CA HIS A 504 16.21 -18.58 -26.18
C HIS A 504 15.88 -18.95 -27.61
N LEU A 505 16.39 -18.17 -28.57
CA LEU A 505 16.42 -18.59 -29.97
C LEU A 505 17.19 -19.91 -30.01
N ASP A 506 16.53 -20.98 -30.42
CA ASP A 506 17.19 -22.25 -30.60
C ASP A 506 18.00 -22.18 -31.91
N PRO A 507 19.30 -22.51 -31.92
CA PRO A 507 20.09 -22.49 -33.14
C PRO A 507 19.43 -23.36 -34.24
N PRO A 508 19.31 -22.87 -35.48
CA PRO A 508 18.62 -23.58 -36.54
C PRO A 508 19.30 -24.93 -36.84
N LYS A 509 18.49 -25.92 -37.24
CA LYS A 509 19.03 -27.23 -37.63
C LYS A 509 19.76 -27.08 -38.97
N PRO A 510 20.90 -27.76 -39.18
CA PRO A 510 21.65 -27.68 -40.43
C PRO A 510 20.77 -27.99 -41.66
N GLY A 511 20.56 -27.00 -42.53
CA GLY A 511 19.74 -27.10 -43.75
C GLY A 511 18.29 -26.58 -43.65
N GLU A 512 17.87 -26.05 -42.50
CA GLU A 512 16.57 -25.39 -42.29
C GLU A 512 16.73 -23.89 -41.90
N GLU A 513 17.90 -23.31 -42.17
CA GLU A 513 18.24 -21.91 -41.88
C GLU A 513 17.44 -20.96 -42.77
N LEU A 514 16.72 -20.01 -42.16
CA LEU A 514 16.07 -18.89 -42.84
C LEU A 514 16.93 -17.64 -42.67
N LYS A 515 16.90 -16.74 -43.66
CA LYS A 515 17.66 -15.47 -43.59
C LYS A 515 16.74 -14.28 -43.40
N VAL A 516 17.13 -13.40 -42.48
CA VAL A 516 16.51 -12.09 -42.29
C VAL A 516 17.59 -11.02 -42.19
N THR A 517 17.38 -9.89 -42.86
CA THR A 517 18.28 -8.75 -42.87
C THR A 517 17.62 -7.55 -42.20
N PHE A 518 18.28 -6.99 -41.20
CA PHE A 518 17.89 -5.75 -40.54
C PHE A 518 18.76 -4.61 -41.06
N VAL A 519 18.13 -3.54 -41.53
CA VAL A 519 18.78 -2.27 -41.81
C VAL A 519 18.62 -1.41 -40.56
N ASP A 520 19.72 -1.09 -39.89
CA ASP A 520 19.70 -0.29 -38.67
C ASP A 520 19.45 1.22 -38.93
N LYS A 521 19.54 2.03 -37.87
CA LYS A 521 19.24 3.47 -37.95
C LYS A 521 20.32 4.24 -38.72
N GLU A 522 21.55 3.73 -38.71
CA GLU A 522 22.73 4.22 -39.41
C GLU A 522 22.75 3.81 -40.89
N GLY A 523 21.94 2.80 -41.25
CA GLY A 523 21.80 2.27 -42.60
C GLY A 523 22.70 1.07 -42.89
N ASP A 524 23.30 0.46 -41.86
CA ASP A 524 24.10 -0.75 -41.99
C ASP A 524 23.19 -1.99 -42.03
N GLU A 525 23.53 -2.94 -42.91
CA GLU A 525 22.78 -4.18 -43.12
C GLU A 525 23.33 -5.32 -42.25
N HIS A 526 22.48 -5.89 -41.39
CA HIS A 526 22.81 -7.01 -40.52
C HIS A 526 21.98 -8.24 -40.89
N THR A 527 22.62 -9.28 -41.42
CA THR A 527 21.92 -10.51 -41.85
C THR A 527 22.12 -11.63 -40.84
N PHE A 528 21.02 -12.23 -40.38
CA PHE A 528 21.02 -13.31 -39.40
C PHE A 528 20.37 -14.58 -39.97
N GLU A 529 20.87 -15.73 -39.49
CA GLU A 529 20.32 -17.05 -39.76
C GLU A 529 19.42 -17.45 -38.58
N VAL A 530 18.14 -17.69 -38.85
CA VAL A 530 17.08 -17.83 -37.84
C VAL A 530 16.22 -19.07 -38.11
N ALA A 531 15.50 -19.53 -37.08
CA ALA A 531 14.62 -20.68 -37.20
C ALA A 531 13.19 -20.26 -37.58
N GLU A 532 12.43 -21.19 -38.16
CA GLU A 532 11.00 -21.01 -38.41
C GLU A 532 10.24 -20.83 -37.08
N GLY A 533 9.46 -19.75 -36.98
CA GLY A 533 8.67 -19.41 -35.79
C GLY A 533 9.26 -18.32 -34.89
N ASP A 534 10.53 -17.97 -35.06
CA ASP A 534 11.17 -16.87 -34.36
C ASP A 534 10.54 -15.53 -34.78
N ASN A 535 10.29 -14.62 -33.83
CA ASN A 535 9.76 -13.29 -34.15
C ASN A 535 10.87 -12.25 -34.28
N LEU A 536 10.62 -11.20 -35.05
CA LEU A 536 11.64 -10.20 -35.38
C LEU A 536 12.16 -9.44 -34.15
N LEU A 537 11.34 -9.26 -33.10
CA LEU A 537 11.79 -8.63 -31.86
C LEU A 537 12.82 -9.48 -31.13
N ASP A 538 12.53 -10.77 -30.92
CA ASP A 538 13.46 -11.68 -30.25
C ASP A 538 14.75 -11.86 -31.06
N ILE A 539 14.66 -11.90 -32.39
CA ILE A 539 15.83 -11.95 -33.29
C ILE A 539 16.70 -10.71 -33.12
N ALA A 540 16.09 -9.52 -33.12
CA ALA A 540 16.81 -8.26 -32.95
C ALA A 540 17.50 -8.18 -31.57
N GLN A 541 16.79 -8.52 -30.50
CA GLN A 541 17.32 -8.45 -29.13
C GLN A 541 18.43 -9.48 -28.88
N ALA A 542 18.31 -10.69 -29.44
CA ALA A 542 19.34 -11.72 -29.28
C ALA A 542 20.65 -11.42 -30.02
N ASN A 543 20.62 -10.51 -30.99
CA ASN A 543 21.78 -10.11 -31.79
C ASN A 543 22.20 -8.65 -31.50
N ASP A 544 21.83 -8.12 -30.34
CA ASP A 544 22.20 -6.78 -29.85
C ASP A 544 21.81 -5.63 -30.80
N LEU A 545 20.75 -5.81 -31.61
CA LEU A 545 20.17 -4.72 -32.40
C LEU A 545 19.32 -3.82 -31.51
N GLU A 546 19.37 -2.50 -31.78
CA GLU A 546 18.68 -1.47 -30.99
C GLU A 546 17.16 -1.43 -31.27
N MET A 547 16.47 -2.53 -30.95
CA MET A 547 15.02 -2.67 -30.99
C MET A 547 14.47 -2.89 -29.58
N GLU A 548 13.65 -1.95 -29.12
CA GLU A 548 13.30 -1.85 -27.71
C GLU A 548 12.27 -2.87 -27.25
N GLY A 549 11.09 -2.93 -27.88
CA GLY A 549 10.02 -3.85 -27.49
C GLY A 549 9.58 -3.71 -26.03
N ALA A 550 9.21 -2.50 -25.60
CA ALA A 550 8.97 -2.12 -24.20
C ALA A 550 7.87 -2.95 -23.50
N CYS A 551 6.91 -3.50 -24.24
CA CYS A 551 5.85 -4.38 -23.72
C CYS A 551 6.22 -5.88 -23.70
N GLY A 552 7.48 -6.23 -24.01
CA GLY A 552 7.95 -7.62 -24.08
C GLY A 552 7.26 -8.44 -25.18
N GLY A 553 6.80 -7.79 -26.25
CA GLY A 553 6.16 -8.44 -27.40
C GLY A 553 4.65 -8.70 -27.26
N SER A 554 3.99 -8.16 -26.24
CA SER A 554 2.56 -8.37 -25.94
C SER A 554 1.58 -7.55 -26.81
N CYS A 555 2.02 -6.98 -27.94
CA CYS A 555 1.23 -6.06 -28.77
C CYS A 555 0.61 -4.87 -28.01
N ALA A 556 1.30 -4.36 -26.98
CA ALA A 556 0.81 -3.25 -26.13
C ALA A 556 1.66 -1.98 -26.22
N CYS A 557 2.60 -1.93 -27.18
CA CYS A 557 3.40 -0.73 -27.48
C CYS A 557 3.86 -0.75 -28.95
N SER A 558 4.31 0.40 -29.45
CA SER A 558 4.83 0.54 -30.83
C SER A 558 6.37 0.57 -30.95
N THR A 559 7.11 0.28 -29.87
CA THR A 559 8.57 0.47 -29.85
C THR A 559 9.38 -0.63 -30.54
N CYS A 560 8.72 -1.70 -31.00
CA CYS A 560 9.29 -2.72 -31.88
C CYS A 560 8.89 -2.53 -33.35
N HIS A 561 8.45 -1.33 -33.72
CA HIS A 561 8.04 -0.99 -35.08
C HIS A 561 9.18 -1.23 -36.08
N VAL A 562 8.84 -1.90 -37.18
CA VAL A 562 9.73 -2.18 -38.32
C VAL A 562 9.03 -1.85 -39.63
N ILE A 563 9.81 -1.50 -40.65
CA ILE A 563 9.32 -1.22 -42.00
C ILE A 563 9.81 -2.34 -42.93
N VAL A 564 8.89 -3.05 -43.58
CA VAL A 564 9.26 -4.10 -44.56
C VAL A 564 9.64 -3.42 -45.88
N GLU A 565 10.82 -3.74 -46.41
CA GLU A 565 11.35 -3.05 -47.59
C GLU A 565 10.71 -3.51 -48.91
N SER A 566 10.42 -4.80 -49.06
CA SER A 566 9.80 -5.36 -50.26
C SER A 566 8.30 -5.55 -50.07
N GLU A 567 7.49 -4.90 -50.91
CA GLU A 567 6.03 -5.10 -50.96
C GLU A 567 5.67 -6.58 -51.19
N GLU A 568 6.44 -7.30 -52.03
CA GLU A 568 6.23 -8.74 -52.27
C GLU A 568 6.45 -9.61 -51.02
N MET A 569 7.30 -9.17 -50.08
CA MET A 569 7.49 -9.85 -48.80
C MET A 569 6.44 -9.41 -47.77
N TYR A 570 6.00 -8.16 -47.82
CA TYR A 570 4.92 -7.64 -46.98
C TYR A 570 3.60 -8.39 -47.22
N ASP A 571 3.24 -8.64 -48.47
CA ASP A 571 2.01 -9.37 -48.85
C ASP A 571 1.99 -10.83 -48.35
N LYS A 572 3.15 -11.39 -48.02
CA LYS A 572 3.27 -12.75 -47.45
C LYS A 572 3.15 -12.76 -45.92
N ILE A 573 3.23 -11.61 -45.26
CA ILE A 573 3.03 -11.49 -43.82
C ILE A 573 1.50 -11.42 -43.56
N PRO A 574 0.95 -12.19 -42.58
CA PRO A 574 -0.47 -12.12 -42.24
C PRO A 574 -0.90 -10.67 -41.91
N GLU A 575 -2.08 -10.25 -42.36
CA GLU A 575 -2.59 -8.88 -42.09
C GLU A 575 -2.54 -8.51 -40.61
N ALA A 576 -2.25 -7.24 -40.32
CA ALA A 576 -2.19 -6.71 -38.96
C ALA A 576 -3.56 -6.79 -38.28
N THR A 577 -3.59 -7.16 -37.00
CA THR A 577 -4.82 -7.17 -36.20
C THR A 577 -5.26 -5.75 -35.85
N ASP A 578 -6.52 -5.55 -35.45
CA ASP A 578 -7.02 -4.25 -35.00
C ASP A 578 -6.15 -3.69 -33.85
N ASP A 579 -5.80 -4.53 -32.87
CA ASP A 579 -4.90 -4.14 -31.76
C ASP A 579 -3.49 -3.75 -32.24
N GLU A 580 -2.96 -4.41 -33.28
CA GLU A 580 -1.67 -4.05 -33.87
C GLU A 580 -1.74 -2.71 -34.60
N ASN A 581 -2.82 -2.46 -35.34
CA ASN A 581 -3.06 -1.20 -36.05
C ASN A 581 -3.22 -0.03 -35.07
N ASP A 582 -3.97 -0.21 -33.97
CA ASP A 582 -4.13 0.81 -32.92
C ASP A 582 -2.78 1.21 -32.33
N MET A 583 -1.83 0.27 -32.21
CA MET A 583 -0.48 0.57 -31.76
C MET A 583 0.41 1.16 -32.87
N LEU A 584 0.27 0.71 -34.11
CA LEU A 584 1.00 1.27 -35.25
C LEU A 584 0.64 2.76 -35.49
N ASP A 585 -0.59 3.18 -35.20
CA ASP A 585 -1.01 4.59 -35.24
C ASP A 585 -0.20 5.49 -34.28
N LEU A 586 0.41 4.88 -33.26
CA LEU A 586 1.27 5.55 -32.28
C LEU A 586 2.76 5.48 -32.66
N ALA A 587 3.13 4.75 -33.72
CA ALA A 587 4.51 4.56 -34.15
C ALA A 587 5.07 5.81 -34.86
N PHE A 588 6.38 6.01 -34.74
CA PHE A 588 7.07 7.10 -35.41
C PHE A 588 7.57 6.65 -36.80
N GLY A 589 7.30 7.44 -37.85
CA GLY A 589 7.75 7.11 -39.21
C GLY A 589 6.94 5.97 -39.86
N LEU A 590 5.65 5.87 -39.53
CA LEU A 590 4.73 4.87 -40.09
C LEU A 590 4.65 4.95 -41.63
N THR A 591 4.70 3.79 -42.28
CA THR A 591 4.56 3.57 -43.72
C THR A 591 3.50 2.50 -44.00
N GLU A 592 3.08 2.35 -45.26
CA GLU A 592 2.10 1.32 -45.65
C GLU A 592 2.59 -0.12 -45.43
N THR A 593 3.91 -0.33 -45.38
CA THR A 593 4.55 -1.64 -45.13
C THR A 593 5.05 -1.81 -43.68
N SER A 594 4.54 -1.00 -42.75
CA SER A 594 4.94 -1.01 -41.34
C SER A 594 4.25 -2.10 -40.54
N ARG A 595 5.01 -2.76 -39.66
CA ARG A 595 4.54 -3.82 -38.75
C ARG A 595 5.18 -3.72 -37.37
N LEU A 596 4.58 -4.38 -36.38
CA LEU A 596 5.23 -4.59 -35.10
C LEU A 596 6.09 -5.85 -35.17
N GLY A 597 7.40 -5.72 -34.93
CA GLY A 597 8.36 -6.82 -35.03
C GLY A 597 8.05 -8.01 -34.12
N CYS A 598 7.34 -7.78 -33.01
CA CYS A 598 6.88 -8.86 -32.13
C CYS A 598 5.72 -9.69 -32.71
N GLN A 599 4.97 -9.14 -33.67
CA GLN A 599 3.85 -9.83 -34.32
C GLN A 599 4.27 -10.55 -35.60
N VAL A 600 5.43 -10.20 -36.17
CA VAL A 600 5.97 -10.84 -37.38
C VAL A 600 6.83 -12.04 -36.99
N LYS A 601 6.39 -13.24 -37.38
CA LYS A 601 7.11 -14.51 -37.19
C LYS A 601 7.72 -15.00 -38.48
N MET A 602 8.96 -15.47 -38.42
CA MET A 602 9.67 -16.04 -39.56
C MET A 602 9.03 -17.33 -40.06
N SER A 603 8.87 -17.43 -41.37
CA SER A 603 8.36 -18.60 -42.07
C SER A 603 9.18 -18.84 -43.34
N LYS A 604 9.06 -20.03 -43.96
CA LYS A 604 9.78 -20.35 -45.20
C LYS A 604 9.45 -19.41 -46.36
N GLU A 605 8.30 -18.75 -46.32
CA GLU A 605 7.85 -17.80 -47.34
C GLU A 605 8.50 -16.41 -47.18
N LEU A 606 9.03 -16.15 -45.98
CA LEU A 606 9.75 -14.94 -45.58
C LEU A 606 11.29 -15.13 -45.58
N ASP A 607 11.79 -16.19 -46.23
CA ASP A 607 13.24 -16.39 -46.39
C ASP A 607 13.83 -15.28 -47.28
N GLY A 608 14.79 -14.54 -46.73
CA GLY A 608 15.35 -13.34 -47.34
C GLY A 608 14.59 -12.05 -47.04
N LEU A 609 13.78 -12.01 -45.97
CA LEU A 609 13.08 -10.81 -45.53
C LEU A 609 14.07 -9.69 -45.16
N VAL A 610 13.85 -8.49 -45.71
CA VAL A 610 14.62 -7.29 -45.35
C VAL A 610 13.70 -6.30 -44.64
N VAL A 611 14.06 -5.92 -43.42
CA VAL A 611 13.32 -4.97 -42.59
C VAL A 611 14.21 -3.82 -42.16
N LYS A 612 13.64 -2.62 -42.13
CA LYS A 612 14.32 -1.40 -41.72
C LYS A 612 13.81 -0.92 -40.37
N LEU A 613 14.75 -0.55 -39.49
CA LEU A 613 14.45 0.11 -38.22
C LEU A 613 14.16 1.61 -38.46
N PRO A 614 13.08 2.16 -37.89
CA PRO A 614 12.80 3.59 -37.98
C PRO A 614 13.88 4.39 -37.24
N GLN A 615 14.18 5.61 -37.72
CA GLN A 615 15.23 6.47 -37.14
C GLN A 615 14.96 6.88 -35.69
N MET A 616 13.71 6.81 -35.25
CA MET A 616 13.30 7.02 -33.87
C MET A 616 12.17 6.05 -33.53
N THR A 617 12.14 5.56 -32.30
CA THR A 617 11.01 4.86 -31.69
C THR A 617 10.39 5.78 -30.65
N ARG A 618 9.06 5.75 -30.49
CA ARG A 618 8.37 6.56 -29.49
C ARG A 618 8.08 5.68 -28.28
N ASN A 619 8.89 5.78 -27.23
CA ASN A 619 8.55 5.22 -25.94
C ASN A 619 8.00 6.34 -25.06
N MET A 620 6.95 6.12 -24.27
CA MET A 620 6.44 7.17 -23.36
C MET A 620 7.36 7.31 -22.13
N GLN A 621 8.65 7.57 -22.36
CA GLN A 621 9.65 7.88 -21.35
C GLN A 621 9.99 9.38 -21.40
N ALA A 622 10.23 9.97 -20.22
CA ALA A 622 10.50 11.40 -20.06
C ALA A 622 11.75 11.90 -20.84
N SER A 623 12.67 11.00 -21.19
CA SER A 623 13.90 11.29 -21.95
C SER A 623 13.65 11.76 -23.39
N ASP A 624 12.50 11.41 -23.98
CA ASP A 624 12.22 11.67 -25.40
C ASP A 624 11.91 13.14 -25.69
N PHE A 625 11.82 13.98 -24.65
CA PHE A 625 11.55 15.42 -24.74
C PHE A 625 12.78 16.31 -24.52
N GLU A 626 13.98 15.74 -24.28
CA GLU A 626 15.19 16.52 -24.21
C GLU A 626 15.65 16.97 -25.61
N LYS A 627 15.56 18.28 -25.88
CA LYS A 627 16.19 18.88 -27.07
C LYS A 627 17.70 18.64 -26.98
N ARG A 628 18.23 17.78 -27.85
CA ARG A 628 19.67 17.72 -28.14
C ARG A 628 20.09 19.09 -28.71
N SER A 629 20.88 19.83 -27.93
CA SER A 629 21.50 21.10 -28.32
C SER A 629 22.70 20.91 -29.24
#